data_AF-A0A1Q5KH77-F1
#
_entry.id   AF-A0A1Q5KH77-F1
#
_cell.length_a   1.000
_cell.length_b   1.000
_cell.length_c   1.000
_cell.angle_alpha   90.00
_cell.angle_beta   90.00
_cell.angle_gamma   90.00
#
_symmetry.space_group_name_H-M   'P 1'
#
loop_
_entity.id
_entity.type
_entity.pdbx_description
1 polymer ?
#
loop_
_entity_poly.entity_id
_entity_poly.type
_entity_poly.pdbx_seq_one_letter_code
_entity_poly.pdbx_strand_id
1 'polypeptide(L)'
;MVSRMERFGRFEFDPVGTDIDASDVWGELQAPFLPFAQSDPDGFARSLADAVLPAGGFALFGAARTMWNLVGSDFSSPAYDAVRMAALEFFRANGVPSNRLSADDWRFWQENRSEPWLVGRPRPSSDEARIAPLLPGELRRVAQITSAPDSNVVYVAAAHDGRFAAVVDARTSDTDPARGRFDWMSADTLDDLYGRIGDAFQTPVHWVADELRPFIPLPPARF
;
A
#
# COMPACT_ATOMS: atom_id res chain seq x y z
N MET A 1 -4.08 -17.19 19.82
CA MET A 1 -3.31 -17.16 18.56
C MET A 1 -3.91 -16.17 17.58
N VAL A 2 -5.14 -16.37 17.11
CA VAL A 2 -5.83 -15.48 16.13
C VAL A 2 -5.75 -13.99 16.48
N SER A 3 -6.14 -13.57 17.69
CA SER A 3 -6.08 -12.16 18.09
C SER A 3 -4.67 -11.53 18.02
N ARG A 4 -3.61 -12.30 18.30
CA ARG A 4 -2.22 -11.81 18.14
C ARG A 4 -1.87 -11.63 16.67
N MET A 5 -2.27 -12.58 15.82
CA MET A 5 -2.06 -12.49 14.38
C MET A 5 -2.85 -11.34 13.77
N GLU A 6 -4.07 -11.08 14.24
CA GLU A 6 -4.84 -9.93 13.78
C GLU A 6 -4.16 -8.61 14.16
N ARG A 7 -3.77 -8.45 15.43
CA ARG A 7 -3.01 -7.28 15.90
C ARG A 7 -1.74 -7.07 15.07
N PHE A 8 -0.97 -8.14 14.87
CA PHE A 8 0.27 -8.08 14.11
C PHE A 8 0.03 -7.78 12.62
N GLY A 9 -0.99 -8.37 12.00
CA GLY A 9 -1.35 -8.10 10.62
C GLY A 9 -1.79 -6.65 10.39
N ARG A 10 -2.51 -6.04 11.33
CA ARG A 10 -2.85 -4.62 11.28
C ARG A 10 -1.60 -3.74 11.38
N PHE A 11 -0.72 -4.04 12.34
CA PHE A 11 0.55 -3.34 12.50
C PHE A 11 1.41 -3.42 11.23
N GLU A 12 1.60 -4.61 10.65
CA GLU A 12 2.41 -4.76 9.43
C GLU A 12 1.80 -4.04 8.22
N PHE A 13 0.47 -3.94 8.15
CA PHE A 13 -0.22 -3.24 7.07
C PHE A 13 -0.11 -1.71 7.21
N ASP A 14 -0.37 -1.19 8.40
CA ASP A 14 -0.33 0.25 8.70
C ASP A 14 0.21 0.49 10.12
N PRO A 15 1.54 0.54 10.30
CA PRO A 15 2.14 0.72 11.61
C PRO A 15 1.69 2.03 12.28
N VAL A 16 1.55 3.10 11.48
CA VAL A 16 1.21 4.45 11.95
C VAL A 16 -0.25 4.52 12.39
N GLY A 17 -1.14 3.77 11.74
CA GLY A 17 -2.55 3.67 12.10
C GLY A 17 -2.85 2.78 13.30
N THR A 18 -1.85 2.11 13.87
CA THR A 18 -2.03 1.27 15.07
C THR A 18 -1.49 1.93 16.33
N ASP A 19 -2.22 1.82 17.44
CA ASP A 19 -1.74 2.19 18.78
C ASP A 19 -0.73 1.17 19.35
N ILE A 20 -0.03 0.43 18.49
CA ILE A 20 0.93 -0.62 18.88
C ILE A 20 2.33 -0.03 18.84
N ASP A 21 3.04 -0.04 19.97
CA ASP A 21 4.46 0.30 20.01
C ASP A 21 5.26 -0.75 19.22
N ALA A 22 6.06 -0.28 18.25
CA ALA A 22 6.90 -1.15 17.43
C ALA A 22 7.86 -2.01 18.27
N SER A 23 8.27 -1.54 19.45
CA SER A 23 9.12 -2.28 20.38
C SER A 23 8.40 -3.47 21.04
N ASP A 24 7.07 -3.41 21.16
CA ASP A 24 6.25 -4.48 21.75
C ASP A 24 5.88 -5.57 20.74
N VAL A 25 5.99 -5.30 19.43
CA VAL A 25 5.63 -6.23 18.35
C VAL A 25 6.40 -7.54 18.46
N TRP A 26 7.72 -7.46 18.65
CA TRP A 26 8.53 -8.66 18.80
C TRP A 26 8.17 -9.42 20.08
N GLY A 27 8.20 -8.73 21.23
CA GLY A 27 8.04 -9.35 22.55
C GLY A 27 6.67 -9.98 22.77
N GLU A 28 5.58 -9.30 22.37
CA GLU A 28 4.22 -9.76 22.63
C GLU A 28 3.64 -10.65 21.52
N LEU A 29 3.91 -10.29 20.26
CA LEU A 29 3.18 -10.85 19.13
C LEU A 29 3.91 -12.00 18.45
N GLN A 30 5.25 -12.03 18.50
CA GLN A 30 6.05 -13.04 17.78
C GLN A 30 6.89 -13.94 18.68
N ALA A 31 7.67 -13.37 19.62
CA ALA A 31 8.60 -14.11 20.47
C ALA A 31 7.98 -15.32 21.20
N PRO A 32 6.72 -15.30 21.66
CA PRO A 32 6.09 -16.48 22.28
C PRO A 32 5.96 -17.69 21.35
N PHE A 33 6.02 -17.50 20.03
CA PHE A 33 5.92 -18.57 19.05
C PHE A 33 7.29 -19.12 18.60
N LEU A 34 8.38 -18.40 18.86
CA LEU A 34 9.72 -18.75 18.38
C LEU A 34 10.16 -20.16 18.80
N PRO A 35 9.96 -20.63 20.05
CA PRO A 35 10.37 -21.99 20.42
C PRO A 35 9.66 -23.08 19.61
N PHE A 36 8.38 -22.88 19.28
CA PHE A 36 7.62 -23.84 18.47
C PHE A 36 8.05 -23.76 17.00
N ALA A 37 8.16 -22.56 16.45
CA ALA A 37 8.61 -22.33 15.08
C ALA A 37 9.99 -22.94 14.79
N GLN A 38 10.92 -22.88 15.75
CA GLN A 38 12.27 -23.45 15.59
C GLN A 38 12.33 -24.97 15.77
N SER A 39 11.49 -25.54 16.62
CA SER A 39 11.53 -26.98 16.93
C SER A 39 10.74 -27.83 15.93
N ASP A 40 9.65 -27.28 15.37
CA ASP A 40 8.82 -27.95 14.38
C ASP A 40 8.19 -26.91 13.42
N PRO A 41 8.95 -26.44 12.41
CA PRO A 41 8.46 -25.44 11.45
C PRO A 41 7.17 -25.84 10.73
N ASP A 42 7.05 -27.09 10.28
CA ASP A 42 5.88 -27.59 9.57
C ASP A 42 4.67 -27.77 10.49
N GLY A 43 4.88 -28.24 11.73
CA GLY A 43 3.83 -28.27 12.74
C GLY A 43 3.35 -26.87 13.14
N PHE A 44 4.27 -25.92 13.24
CA PHE A 44 3.95 -24.51 13.49
C PHE A 44 3.10 -23.92 12.36
N ALA A 45 3.51 -24.11 11.10
CA ALA A 45 2.77 -23.62 9.93
C ALA A 45 1.34 -24.20 9.87
N ARG A 46 1.19 -25.51 10.08
CA ARG A 46 -0.13 -26.18 10.13
C ARG A 46 -1.00 -25.64 11.26
N SER A 47 -0.43 -25.54 12.47
CA SER A 47 -1.15 -25.02 13.64
C SER A 47 -1.64 -23.58 13.43
N LEU A 48 -0.80 -22.73 12.84
CA LEU A 48 -1.21 -21.38 12.46
C LEU A 48 -2.33 -21.40 11.43
N ALA A 49 -2.17 -22.15 10.33
CA ALA A 49 -3.15 -22.26 9.26
C ALA A 49 -4.52 -22.72 9.78
N ASP A 50 -4.56 -23.77 10.60
CA ASP A 50 -5.78 -24.32 11.20
C ASP A 50 -6.56 -23.27 12.01
N ALA A 51 -5.86 -22.32 12.64
CA ALA A 51 -6.50 -21.28 13.44
C ALA A 51 -6.92 -20.05 12.63
N VAL A 52 -6.12 -19.62 11.64
CA VAL A 52 -6.35 -18.32 10.96
C VAL A 52 -7.16 -18.44 9.67
N LEU A 53 -7.10 -19.57 8.97
CA LEU A 53 -7.91 -19.77 7.76
C LEU A 53 -9.42 -19.63 8.04
N PRO A 54 -9.98 -20.20 9.12
CA PRO A 54 -11.39 -20.00 9.44
C PRO A 54 -11.72 -18.57 9.91
N ALA A 55 -10.75 -17.88 10.54
CA ALA A 55 -10.95 -16.54 11.07
C ALA A 55 -10.91 -15.46 9.98
N GLY A 56 -10.05 -15.64 8.97
CA GLY A 56 -9.87 -14.70 7.89
C GLY A 56 -9.25 -13.36 8.33
N GLY A 57 -9.46 -12.33 7.51
CA GLY A 57 -9.09 -10.95 7.86
C GLY A 57 -7.59 -10.71 8.00
N PHE A 58 -7.23 -9.71 8.82
CA PHE A 58 -5.83 -9.38 9.11
C PHE A 58 -5.07 -10.51 9.84
N ALA A 59 -5.77 -11.46 10.46
CA ALA A 59 -5.12 -12.63 11.07
C ALA A 59 -4.38 -13.49 10.05
N LEU A 60 -4.87 -13.57 8.80
CA LEU A 60 -4.18 -14.25 7.70
C LEU A 60 -2.83 -13.58 7.41
N PHE A 61 -2.85 -12.25 7.27
CA PHE A 61 -1.64 -11.50 6.95
C PHE A 61 -0.62 -11.57 8.08
N GLY A 62 -1.04 -11.36 9.34
CA GLY A 62 -0.15 -11.49 10.48
C GLY A 62 0.44 -12.89 10.64
N ALA A 63 -0.32 -13.96 10.34
CA ALA A 63 0.20 -15.32 10.35
C ALA A 63 1.24 -15.56 9.24
N ALA A 64 0.98 -15.10 8.01
CA ALA A 64 1.95 -15.19 6.92
C ALA A 64 3.26 -14.44 7.26
N ARG A 65 3.16 -13.22 7.80
CA ARG A 65 4.33 -12.44 8.25
C ARG A 65 5.05 -13.08 9.43
N THR A 66 4.32 -13.68 10.37
CA THR A 66 4.93 -14.38 11.51
C THR A 66 5.73 -15.61 11.05
N MET A 67 5.18 -16.41 10.13
CA MET A 67 5.90 -17.55 9.56
C MET A 67 7.18 -17.11 8.84
N TRP A 68 7.07 -16.08 7.99
CA TRP A 68 8.22 -15.49 7.30
C TRP A 68 9.31 -15.02 8.28
N ASN A 69 8.93 -14.30 9.33
CA ASN A 69 9.89 -13.73 10.29
C ASN A 69 10.56 -14.78 11.19
N LEU A 70 9.82 -15.82 11.59
CA LEU A 70 10.32 -16.81 12.56
C LEU A 70 10.98 -18.03 11.92
N VAL A 71 10.55 -18.40 10.71
CA VAL A 71 11.05 -19.60 10.00
C VAL A 71 12.00 -19.23 8.86
N GLY A 72 11.85 -18.05 8.28
CA GLY A 72 12.71 -17.52 7.23
C GLY A 72 12.07 -17.49 5.85
N SER A 73 12.68 -16.75 4.92
CA SER A 73 12.18 -16.50 3.56
C SER A 73 12.19 -17.74 2.67
N ASP A 74 13.09 -18.68 2.94
CA ASP A 74 13.30 -19.88 2.12
C ASP A 74 12.39 -21.05 2.54
N PHE A 75 11.59 -20.84 3.59
CA PHE A 75 10.64 -21.84 4.06
C PHE A 75 9.47 -21.99 3.09
N SER A 76 9.20 -23.23 2.69
CA SER A 76 8.05 -23.58 1.86
C SER A 76 7.27 -24.71 2.52
N SER A 77 5.96 -24.54 2.64
CA SER A 77 5.05 -25.52 3.21
C SER A 77 3.65 -25.27 2.65
N PRO A 78 2.86 -26.30 2.29
CA PRO A 78 1.51 -26.12 1.77
C PRO A 78 0.61 -25.31 2.72
N ALA A 79 0.80 -25.42 4.03
CA ALA A 79 0.06 -24.66 5.03
C ALA A 79 0.42 -23.16 5.00
N TYR A 80 1.70 -22.84 4.81
CA TYR A 80 2.15 -21.46 4.67
C TYR A 80 1.61 -20.83 3.38
N ASP A 81 1.73 -21.54 2.25
CA ASP A 81 1.25 -21.06 0.95
C ASP A 81 -0.26 -20.82 0.96
N ALA A 82 -1.04 -21.69 1.63
CA ALA A 82 -2.48 -21.53 1.80
C ALA A 82 -2.83 -20.25 2.59
N VAL A 83 -2.16 -20.01 3.72
CA VAL A 83 -2.38 -18.79 4.53
C VAL A 83 -1.96 -17.54 3.76
N ARG A 84 -0.82 -17.59 3.06
CA ARG A 84 -0.32 -16.48 2.26
C ARG A 84 -1.27 -16.14 1.11
N MET A 85 -1.73 -17.14 0.35
CA MET A 85 -2.70 -16.94 -0.72
C MET A 85 -4.00 -16.34 -0.17
N ALA A 86 -4.53 -16.87 0.95
CA ALA A 86 -5.73 -16.33 1.57
C ALA A 86 -5.56 -14.87 2.04
N ALA A 87 -4.38 -14.50 2.58
CA ALA A 87 -4.08 -13.12 2.95
C ALA A 87 -4.10 -12.18 1.72
N LEU A 88 -3.56 -12.62 0.60
CA LEU A 88 -3.57 -11.86 -0.65
C LEU A 88 -4.98 -11.74 -1.23
N GLU A 89 -5.77 -12.80 -1.20
CA GLU A 89 -7.18 -12.75 -1.59
C GLU A 89 -7.98 -11.79 -0.70
N PHE A 90 -7.71 -11.78 0.61
CA PHE A 90 -8.31 -10.82 1.54
C PHE A 90 -7.96 -9.37 1.17
N PHE A 91 -6.69 -9.06 0.91
CA PHE A 91 -6.27 -7.73 0.47
C PHE A 91 -6.89 -7.32 -0.87
N ARG A 92 -6.88 -8.23 -1.84
CA ARG A 92 -7.53 -8.03 -3.13
C ARG A 92 -9.03 -7.75 -2.97
N ALA A 93 -9.75 -8.55 -2.20
CA ALA A 93 -11.19 -8.38 -1.96
C ALA A 93 -11.52 -7.04 -1.29
N ASN A 94 -10.57 -6.45 -0.57
CA ASN A 94 -10.70 -5.15 0.08
C ASN A 94 -10.10 -3.98 -0.72
N GLY A 95 -9.66 -4.20 -1.97
CA GLY A 95 -9.20 -3.15 -2.85
C GLY A 95 -7.80 -2.61 -2.54
N VAL A 96 -6.96 -3.37 -1.84
CA VAL A 96 -5.57 -2.99 -1.59
C VAL A 96 -4.80 -3.03 -2.93
N PRO A 97 -4.16 -1.93 -3.36
CA PRO A 97 -3.41 -1.92 -4.62
C PRO A 97 -2.12 -2.76 -4.52
N SER A 98 -1.65 -3.29 -5.65
CA SER A 98 -0.48 -4.20 -5.68
C SER A 98 0.82 -3.51 -5.23
N ASN A 99 0.94 -2.19 -5.38
CA ASN A 99 2.08 -1.41 -4.88
C ASN A 99 2.16 -1.34 -3.35
N ARG A 100 1.15 -1.82 -2.63
CA ARG A 100 1.15 -2.00 -1.16
C ARG A 100 1.58 -3.39 -0.73
N LEU A 101 1.82 -4.30 -1.68
CA LEU A 101 2.36 -5.63 -1.41
C LEU A 101 3.89 -5.59 -1.40
N SER A 102 4.50 -6.52 -0.66
CA SER A 102 5.93 -6.77 -0.82
C SER A 102 6.23 -7.32 -2.23
N ALA A 103 7.46 -7.11 -2.72
CA ALA A 103 7.87 -7.66 -4.02
C ALA A 103 7.71 -9.19 -4.07
N ASP A 104 7.98 -9.87 -2.95
CA ASP A 104 7.85 -11.31 -2.83
C ASP A 104 6.40 -11.76 -2.88
N ASP A 105 5.49 -11.06 -2.21
CA ASP A 105 4.04 -11.37 -2.24
C ASP A 105 3.45 -11.11 -3.62
N TRP A 106 3.90 -10.04 -4.28
CA TRP A 106 3.47 -9.77 -5.64
C TRP A 106 3.94 -10.86 -6.61
N ARG A 107 5.21 -11.27 -6.53
CA ARG A 107 5.73 -12.39 -7.32
C ARG A 107 4.97 -13.69 -7.06
N PHE A 108 4.73 -14.02 -5.78
CA PHE A 108 3.97 -15.22 -5.41
C PHE A 108 2.55 -15.20 -5.99
N TRP A 109 1.87 -14.05 -5.98
CA TRP A 109 0.57 -13.90 -6.65
C TRP A 109 0.68 -14.21 -8.15
N GLN A 110 1.63 -13.58 -8.85
CA GLN A 110 1.80 -13.74 -10.30
C GLN A 110 2.12 -15.18 -10.72
N GLU A 111 2.84 -15.92 -9.89
CA GLU A 111 3.19 -17.32 -10.14
C GLU A 111 2.00 -18.28 -9.94
N ASN A 112 1.04 -17.91 -9.09
CA ASN A 112 -0.05 -18.80 -8.67
C ASN A 112 -1.42 -18.40 -9.22
N ARG A 113 -1.56 -17.22 -9.83
CA ARG A 113 -2.85 -16.67 -10.30
C ARG A 113 -2.72 -16.08 -11.70
N SER A 114 -3.76 -16.28 -12.49
CA SER A 114 -3.83 -15.77 -13.87
C SER A 114 -4.72 -14.53 -13.99
N GLU A 115 -5.62 -14.34 -13.03
CA GLU A 115 -6.53 -13.21 -12.99
C GLU A 115 -5.81 -11.91 -12.59
N PRO A 116 -6.20 -10.75 -13.16
CA PRO A 116 -5.59 -9.46 -12.81
C PRO A 116 -5.86 -9.14 -11.34
N TRP A 117 -4.89 -8.57 -10.62
CA TRP A 117 -4.99 -8.27 -9.17
C TRP A 117 -6.26 -7.48 -8.83
N LEU A 118 -6.40 -6.28 -9.37
CA LEU A 118 -7.61 -5.49 -9.29
C LEU A 118 -8.00 -5.01 -10.69
N VAL A 119 -9.28 -4.76 -10.90
CA VAL A 119 -9.80 -4.18 -12.14
C VAL A 119 -10.06 -2.70 -11.87
N GLY A 120 -9.21 -1.85 -12.44
CA GLY A 120 -9.37 -0.39 -12.38
C GLY A 120 -10.44 0.12 -13.35
N ARG A 121 -10.89 1.35 -13.10
CA ARG A 121 -11.65 2.13 -14.07
C ARG A 121 -10.71 2.56 -15.20
N PRO A 122 -11.21 2.60 -16.45
CA PRO A 122 -10.43 3.17 -17.53
C PRO A 122 -10.15 4.65 -17.24
N ARG A 123 -8.98 5.12 -17.69
CA ARG A 123 -8.65 6.55 -17.67
C ARG A 123 -9.69 7.32 -18.50
N PRO A 124 -10.17 8.49 -18.05
CA PRO A 124 -11.04 9.32 -18.86
C PRO A 124 -10.35 9.68 -20.18
N SER A 125 -11.12 9.78 -21.26
CA SER A 125 -10.63 10.40 -22.49
C SER A 125 -10.38 11.90 -22.27
N SER A 126 -9.54 12.52 -23.10
CA SER A 126 -9.21 13.95 -22.97
C SER A 126 -10.44 14.86 -23.08
N ASP A 127 -11.50 14.43 -23.79
CA ASP A 127 -12.77 15.16 -23.89
C ASP A 127 -13.65 15.02 -22.64
N GLU A 128 -13.52 13.91 -21.91
CA GLU A 128 -14.20 13.68 -20.62
C GLU A 128 -13.45 14.33 -19.45
N ALA A 129 -12.13 14.46 -19.58
CA ALA A 129 -11.26 15.08 -18.60
C ALA A 129 -11.53 16.59 -18.49
N ARG A 130 -12.29 16.99 -17.47
CA ARG A 130 -12.53 18.40 -17.14
C ARG A 130 -11.37 18.96 -16.33
N ILE A 131 -10.24 19.21 -16.98
CA ILE A 131 -9.06 19.81 -16.37
C ILE A 131 -9.03 21.30 -16.69
N ALA A 132 -9.13 22.17 -15.69
CA ALA A 132 -8.98 23.61 -15.92
C ALA A 132 -7.55 23.93 -16.40
N PRO A 133 -7.36 24.85 -17.37
CA PRO A 133 -6.03 25.29 -17.78
C PRO A 133 -5.24 25.84 -16.59
N LEU A 134 -3.91 25.67 -16.63
CA LEU A 134 -3.00 26.15 -15.60
C LEU A 134 -2.25 27.37 -16.13
N LEU A 135 -2.24 28.48 -15.38
CA LEU A 135 -1.54 29.70 -15.78
C LEU A 135 -0.03 29.57 -15.54
N PRO A 136 0.82 30.29 -16.31
CA PRO A 136 2.25 30.33 -16.04
C PRO A 136 2.55 30.79 -14.60
N GLY A 137 3.31 29.98 -13.86
CA GLY A 137 3.65 30.23 -12.45
C GLY A 137 2.56 29.83 -11.44
N GLU A 138 1.40 29.34 -11.89
CA GLU A 138 0.37 28.79 -11.00
C GLU A 138 0.84 27.45 -10.42
N LEU A 139 0.65 27.28 -9.11
CA LEU A 139 0.77 26.02 -8.41
C LEU A 139 -0.62 25.59 -7.94
N ARG A 140 -1.16 24.55 -8.58
CA ARG A 140 -2.46 24.01 -8.21
C ARG A 140 -2.30 22.77 -7.35
N ARG A 141 -2.88 22.79 -6.15
CA ARG A 141 -2.90 21.63 -5.27
C ARG A 141 -3.85 20.56 -5.83
N VAL A 142 -3.38 19.34 -5.97
CA VAL A 142 -4.18 18.23 -6.53
C VAL A 142 -4.35 17.05 -5.58
N ALA A 143 -3.46 16.88 -4.58
CA ALA A 143 -3.59 15.81 -3.60
C ALA A 143 -2.94 16.11 -2.23
N GLN A 144 -3.40 15.40 -1.20
CA GLN A 144 -2.80 15.30 0.13
C GLN A 144 -2.73 13.82 0.51
N ILE A 145 -1.55 13.34 0.90
CA ILE A 145 -1.33 11.89 1.05
C ILE A 145 -2.05 11.31 2.28
N THR A 146 -1.98 12.00 3.42
CA THR A 146 -2.50 11.59 4.74
C THR A 146 -3.29 12.73 5.39
N SER A 147 -4.03 12.47 6.46
CA SER A 147 -4.74 13.51 7.24
C SER A 147 -3.82 14.33 8.15
N ALA A 148 -2.57 13.92 8.32
CA ALA A 148 -1.63 14.54 9.24
C ALA A 148 -1.32 16.01 8.85
N PRO A 149 -1.10 16.91 9.82
CA PRO A 149 -0.75 18.30 9.53
C PRO A 149 0.52 18.48 8.69
N ASP A 150 1.46 17.54 8.78
CA ASP A 150 2.72 17.52 8.04
C ASP A 150 2.69 16.64 6.78
N SER A 151 1.49 16.26 6.33
CA SER A 151 1.33 15.39 5.16
C SER A 151 2.05 15.91 3.92
N ASN A 152 2.49 14.98 3.07
CA ASN A 152 2.99 15.32 1.75
C ASN A 152 1.83 15.88 0.90
N VAL A 153 2.09 16.99 0.21
CA VAL A 153 1.10 17.65 -0.64
C VAL A 153 1.61 17.67 -2.06
N VAL A 154 0.77 17.24 -3.00
CA VAL A 154 1.11 17.23 -4.43
C VAL A 154 0.46 18.42 -5.11
N TYR A 155 1.28 19.18 -5.82
CA TYR A 155 0.89 20.29 -6.68
C TYR A 155 1.19 19.95 -8.14
N VAL A 156 0.50 20.62 -9.05
CA VAL A 156 0.87 20.68 -10.47
C VAL A 156 1.25 22.11 -10.82
N ALA A 157 2.28 22.24 -11.66
CA ALA A 157 2.85 23.50 -12.11
C ALA A 157 3.05 23.49 -13.62
N ALA A 158 2.93 24.65 -14.26
CA ALA A 158 3.42 24.84 -15.63
C ALA A 158 4.92 25.13 -15.53
N ALA A 159 5.73 24.23 -16.08
CA ALA A 159 7.18 24.37 -16.12
C ALA A 159 7.60 25.39 -17.20
N HIS A 160 8.78 25.98 -17.03
CA HIS A 160 9.29 27.04 -17.92
C HIS A 160 9.60 26.56 -19.35
N ASP A 161 9.78 25.26 -19.54
CA ASP A 161 10.05 24.62 -20.83
C ASP A 161 8.78 24.28 -21.62
N GLY A 162 7.60 24.68 -21.12
CA GLY A 162 6.30 24.40 -21.74
C GLY A 162 5.70 23.05 -21.36
N ARG A 163 6.35 22.29 -20.48
CA ARG A 163 5.80 21.05 -19.90
C ARG A 163 5.00 21.34 -18.62
N PHE A 164 4.36 20.31 -18.09
CA PHE A 164 3.73 20.33 -16.77
C PHE A 164 4.51 19.42 -15.82
N ALA A 165 4.64 19.85 -14.57
CA ALA A 165 5.34 19.11 -13.53
C ALA A 165 4.45 18.89 -12.32
N ALA A 166 4.52 17.69 -11.74
CA ALA A 166 4.02 17.40 -10.41
C ALA A 166 5.12 17.70 -9.40
N VAL A 167 4.82 18.58 -8.45
CA VAL A 167 5.74 19.02 -7.40
C VAL A 167 5.24 18.49 -6.07
N VAL A 168 6.10 17.83 -5.32
CA VAL A 168 5.78 17.32 -3.99
C VAL A 168 6.37 18.27 -2.95
N ASP A 169 5.51 18.76 -2.08
CA ASP A 169 5.87 19.48 -0.86
C ASP A 169 5.86 18.48 0.29
N ALA A 170 7.04 18.16 0.83
CA ALA A 170 7.25 17.15 1.86
C ALA A 170 8.35 17.59 2.83
N ARG A 171 8.49 16.87 3.95
CA ARG A 171 9.66 17.04 4.83
C ARG A 171 10.93 16.65 4.06
N THR A 172 12.00 17.42 4.26
CA THR A 172 13.29 17.17 3.60
C THR A 172 13.91 15.84 4.05
N SER A 173 13.70 15.48 5.32
CA SER A 173 14.03 14.16 5.87
C SER A 173 13.27 13.90 7.16
N ASP A 174 13.37 12.68 7.69
CA ASP A 174 12.78 12.33 9.00
C ASP A 174 13.42 13.11 10.16
N THR A 175 14.68 13.52 9.98
CA THR A 175 15.48 14.23 11.00
C THR A 175 15.43 15.75 10.86
N ASP A 176 14.97 16.27 9.73
CA ASP A 176 14.82 17.71 9.48
C ASP A 176 13.33 18.06 9.33
N PRO A 177 12.75 18.86 10.24
CA PRO A 177 11.36 19.29 10.13
C PRO A 177 11.13 20.30 8.99
N ALA A 178 12.19 20.83 8.36
CA ALA A 178 12.06 21.71 7.22
C ALA A 178 11.33 21.01 6.07
N ARG A 179 10.52 21.79 5.34
CA ARG A 179 9.81 21.31 4.17
C ARG A 179 10.53 21.78 2.91
N GLY A 180 10.67 20.86 1.97
CA GLY A 180 11.23 21.09 0.65
C GLY A 180 10.19 20.81 -0.43
N ARG A 181 10.38 21.45 -1.59
CA ARG A 181 9.64 21.13 -2.81
C ARG A 181 10.60 20.52 -3.82
N PHE A 182 10.19 19.41 -4.42
CA PHE A 182 10.94 18.77 -5.47
C PHE A 182 10.03 18.30 -6.59
N ASP A 183 10.57 18.28 -7.80
CA ASP A 183 9.89 17.74 -8.97
C ASP A 183 9.83 16.23 -8.85
N TRP A 184 8.62 15.69 -8.92
CA TRP A 184 8.39 14.25 -8.84
C TRP A 184 8.30 13.61 -10.22
N MET A 185 7.52 14.22 -11.12
CA MET A 185 7.36 13.77 -12.50
C MET A 185 6.90 14.92 -13.40
N SER A 186 7.07 14.78 -14.71
CA SER A 186 6.60 15.76 -15.69
C SER A 186 5.98 15.09 -16.92
N ALA A 187 5.14 15.83 -17.65
CA ALA A 187 4.55 15.42 -18.91
C ALA A 187 4.31 16.62 -19.83
N ASP A 188 4.10 16.37 -21.11
CA ASP A 188 3.89 17.43 -22.10
C ASP A 188 2.47 18.03 -22.03
N THR A 189 1.51 17.29 -21.45
CA THR A 189 0.14 17.76 -21.24
C THR A 189 -0.30 17.54 -19.79
N LEU A 190 -1.26 18.36 -19.31
CA LEU A 190 -1.87 18.16 -17.99
C LEU A 190 -2.61 16.82 -17.90
N ASP A 191 -3.26 16.40 -18.98
CA ASP A 191 -3.97 15.11 -19.05
C ASP A 191 -2.99 13.95 -18.81
N ASP A 192 -1.84 13.95 -19.48
CA ASP A 192 -0.80 12.94 -19.27
C ASP A 192 -0.18 12.99 -17.89
N LEU A 193 0.02 14.19 -17.34
CA LEU A 193 0.51 14.34 -15.98
C LEU A 193 -0.49 13.75 -14.97
N TYR A 194 -1.78 14.04 -15.13
CA TYR A 194 -2.84 13.53 -14.25
C TYR A 194 -2.97 12.01 -14.37
N GLY A 195 -2.84 11.46 -15.58
CA GLY A 195 -2.76 10.02 -15.80
C GLY A 195 -1.60 9.37 -15.05
N ARG A 196 -0.39 9.94 -15.15
CA ARG A 196 0.79 9.42 -14.43
C ARG A 196 0.65 9.53 -12.91
N ILE A 197 0.06 10.61 -12.40
CA ILE A 197 -0.24 10.76 -10.96
C ILE A 197 -1.26 9.69 -10.53
N GLY A 198 -2.32 9.49 -11.32
CA GLY A 198 -3.35 8.48 -11.08
C GLY A 198 -2.76 7.06 -11.03
N ASP A 199 -1.90 6.72 -11.99
CA ASP A 199 -1.17 5.46 -12.03
C ASP A 199 -0.22 5.30 -10.84
N ALA A 200 0.42 6.38 -10.38
CA ALA A 200 1.29 6.33 -9.22
C ALA A 200 0.52 6.11 -7.90
N PHE A 201 -0.64 6.76 -7.75
CA PHE A 201 -1.47 6.61 -6.56
C PHE A 201 -2.22 5.28 -6.51
N GLN A 202 -2.69 4.77 -7.65
CA GLN A 202 -3.54 3.58 -7.80
C GLN A 202 -4.92 3.71 -7.10
N THR A 203 -4.95 4.03 -5.80
CA THR A 203 -6.15 4.31 -4.99
C THR A 203 -6.16 5.77 -4.50
N PRO A 204 -7.34 6.35 -4.16
CA PRO A 204 -7.41 7.71 -3.66
C PRO A 204 -6.64 7.84 -2.35
N VAL A 205 -5.80 8.88 -2.27
CA VAL A 205 -5.16 9.30 -1.03
C VAL A 205 -6.14 10.12 -0.17
N HIS A 206 -5.69 10.58 1.01
CA HIS A 206 -6.56 11.27 1.98
C HIS A 206 -7.45 12.37 1.37
N TRP A 207 -6.88 13.22 0.53
CA TRP A 207 -7.65 14.19 -0.25
C TRP A 207 -7.14 14.25 -1.69
N VAL A 208 -8.07 14.30 -2.64
CA VAL A 208 -7.79 14.38 -4.08
C VAL A 208 -8.75 15.40 -4.69
N ALA A 209 -8.20 16.33 -5.47
CA ALA A 209 -8.97 17.32 -6.23
C ALA A 209 -9.93 16.64 -7.21
N ASP A 210 -11.11 17.24 -7.44
CA ASP A 210 -12.15 16.65 -8.29
C ASP A 210 -11.67 16.42 -9.74
N GLU A 211 -10.75 17.24 -10.25
CA GLU A 211 -10.17 17.06 -11.58
C GLU A 211 -9.22 15.85 -11.68
N LEU A 212 -8.53 15.50 -10.59
CA LEU A 212 -7.59 14.36 -10.55
C LEU A 212 -8.29 13.04 -10.23
N ARG A 213 -9.39 13.09 -9.45
CA ARG A 213 -10.10 11.89 -8.98
C ARG A 213 -10.47 10.89 -10.10
N PRO A 214 -10.91 11.29 -11.30
CA PRO A 214 -11.25 10.35 -12.38
C PRO A 214 -10.05 9.57 -12.92
N PHE A 215 -8.82 10.09 -12.76
CA PHE A 215 -7.60 9.44 -13.22
C PHE A 215 -7.09 8.37 -12.26
N ILE A 216 -7.61 8.30 -11.04
CA ILE A 216 -7.22 7.29 -10.06
C ILE A 216 -8.01 6.00 -10.36
N PRO A 217 -7.35 4.91 -10.75
CA PRO A 217 -8.03 3.76 -11.37
C PRO A 217 -8.83 2.93 -10.37
N LEU A 218 -8.40 2.83 -9.12
CA LEU A 218 -9.01 1.95 -8.12
C LEU A 218 -9.86 2.74 -7.12
N PRO A 219 -10.93 2.14 -6.55
CA PRO A 219 -11.63 2.74 -5.42
C PRO A 219 -10.75 2.75 -4.15
N PRO A 220 -11.11 3.53 -3.11
CA PRO A 220 -10.46 3.42 -1.80
C PRO A 220 -10.51 1.99 -1.25
N ALA A 221 -9.45 1.58 -0.55
CA ALA A 221 -9.44 0.33 0.20
C ALA A 221 -10.49 0.37 1.33
N ARG A 222 -11.02 -0.79 1.73
CA ARG A 222 -12.18 -0.91 2.65
C ARG A 222 -11.81 -1.11 4.13
N PHE A 223 -10.74 -0.46 4.61
CA PHE A 223 -10.26 -0.62 5.99
C PHE A 223 -10.50 0.61 6.86
#